data_AF-A0A535WZT1-F1
#
_entry.id   AF-A0A535WZT1-F1
#
_cell.length_a   1.000
_cell.length_b   1.000
_cell.length_c   1.000
_cell.angle_alpha   90.00
_cell.angle_beta   90.00
_cell.angle_gamma   90.00
#
_symmetry.space_group_name_H-M   'P 1'
#
loop_
_entity.id
_entity.type
_entity.pdbx_description
1 polymer ?
#
loop_
_entity_poly.entity_id
_entity_poly.type
_entity_poly.pdbx_seq_one_letter_code
_entity_poly.pdbx_strand_id
1 'polypeptide(L)'
;MVTTGDSIRRPTPGGGPFNTARALARLEAPAAFLGHFSTDEFGRMLADQLAADGASLALATFGPEPTTIAVANIGGDGLAEYEFL
;
A
#
# COMPACT_ATOMS: atom_id res chain seq x y z
N MET A 1 -5.69 2.82 6.02
CA MET A 1 -6.78 3.79 6.26
C MET A 1 -6.21 4.98 7.01
N VAL A 2 -6.52 6.20 6.59
CA VAL A 2 -6.13 7.41 7.32
C VAL A 2 -7.37 8.02 7.95
N THR A 3 -7.31 8.32 9.25
CA THR A 3 -8.35 9.07 9.96
C THR A 3 -7.98 10.56 9.92
N THR A 4 -8.85 11.38 9.31
CA THR A 4 -8.74 12.85 9.39
C THR A 4 -9.67 13.36 10.50
N GLY A 5 -9.43 14.55 11.07
CA GLY A 5 -10.11 15.09 12.27
C GLY A 5 -11.65 15.06 12.31
N ASP A 6 -12.33 14.75 11.19
CA ASP A 6 -13.78 14.56 11.08
C ASP A 6 -14.27 13.10 11.24
N SER A 7 -13.46 12.20 11.82
CA SER A 7 -13.79 10.76 12.02
C SER A 7 -13.98 9.93 10.73
N ILE A 8 -13.74 10.52 9.56
CA ILE A 8 -13.83 9.81 8.27
C ILE A 8 -12.56 8.98 8.05
N ARG A 9 -12.72 7.67 7.88
CA ARG A 9 -11.66 6.75 7.47
C ARG A 9 -11.63 6.63 5.95
N ARG A 10 -10.52 7.01 5.32
CA ARG A 10 -10.33 6.80 3.88
C ARG A 10 -9.32 5.67 3.64
N PRO A 11 -9.62 4.69 2.78
CA PRO A 11 -8.60 3.75 2.32
C PRO A 11 -7.55 4.51 1.51
N THR A 12 -6.29 4.14 1.71
CA THR A 12 -5.17 4.75 0.99
C THR A 12 -4.15 3.64 0.75
N PRO A 13 -3.70 3.41 -0.49
CA PRO A 13 -2.60 2.51 -0.79
C PRO A 13 -1.37 2.84 0.05
N GLY A 14 -0.69 1.84 0.58
CA GLY A 14 0.43 2.08 1.48
C GLY A 14 1.23 0.83 1.82
N GLY A 15 2.15 1.01 2.77
CA GLY A 15 3.20 0.04 3.12
C GLY A 15 4.56 0.55 2.65
N GLY A 16 5.57 0.44 3.51
CA GLY A 16 6.93 0.92 3.23
C GLY A 16 7.48 0.39 1.90
N PRO A 17 7.56 -0.95 1.71
CA PRO A 17 8.03 -1.54 0.45
C PRO A 17 7.19 -1.13 -0.77
N PHE A 18 5.86 -1.05 -0.62
CA PHE A 18 4.94 -0.64 -1.69
C PHE A 18 5.23 0.79 -2.14
N ASN A 19 5.31 1.73 -1.19
CA ASN A 19 5.59 3.14 -1.47
C ASN A 19 6.97 3.33 -2.10
N THR A 20 7.99 2.60 -1.64
CA THR A 20 9.34 2.64 -2.21
C THR A 20 9.36 2.14 -3.65
N ALA A 21 8.75 0.98 -3.94
CA ALA A 21 8.68 0.44 -5.30
C ALA A 21 7.94 1.41 -6.25
N ARG A 22 6.84 1.99 -5.78
CA ARG A 22 6.06 3.00 -6.51
C ARG A 22 6.88 4.25 -6.82
N ALA A 23 7.64 4.75 -5.84
CA ALA A 23 8.49 5.92 -6.02
C ALA A 23 9.60 5.67 -7.04
N LEU A 24 10.29 4.52 -6.96
CA LEU A 24 11.31 4.13 -7.92
C LEU A 24 10.75 4.03 -9.33
N ALA A 25 9.60 3.36 -9.49
CA ALA A 25 8.98 3.18 -10.80
C ALA A 25 8.57 4.52 -11.44
N ARG A 26 8.02 5.45 -10.63
CA ARG A 26 7.69 6.82 -11.08
C ARG A 26 8.88 7.69 -11.44
N LEU A 27 10.06 7.38 -10.88
CA LEU A 27 11.33 7.99 -11.26
C LEU A 27 11.98 7.27 -12.45
N GLU A 28 11.25 6.36 -13.10
CA GLU A 28 11.70 5.55 -14.24
C GLU A 28 12.89 4.64 -13.92
N ALA A 29 13.14 4.38 -12.63
CA ALA A 29 14.14 3.43 -12.19
C ALA A 29 13.58 2.00 -12.30
N PRO A 30 14.32 1.03 -12.87
CA PRO A 30 13.90 -0.36 -12.90
C PRO A 30 13.66 -0.91 -11.50
N ALA A 31 12.42 -1.28 -11.19
CA ALA A 31 12.02 -1.82 -9.90
C ALA A 31 11.12 -3.04 -10.07
N ALA A 32 11.33 -4.05 -9.23
CA ALA A 32 10.45 -5.20 -9.09
C ALA A 32 9.99 -5.32 -7.65
N PHE A 33 8.70 -5.58 -7.43
CA PHE A 33 8.13 -5.77 -6.10
C PHE A 33 8.23 -7.25 -5.71
N LEU A 34 8.93 -7.54 -4.62
CA LEU A 34 8.96 -8.85 -3.97
C LEU A 34 8.04 -8.80 -2.75
N GLY A 35 6.95 -9.55 -2.80
CA GLY A 35 5.97 -9.59 -1.72
C GLY A 35 4.76 -10.45 -2.06
N HIS A 36 3.76 -10.39 -1.19
CA HIS A 36 2.52 -11.13 -1.33
C HIS A 36 1.34 -10.15 -1.43
N PHE A 37 0.48 -10.33 -2.43
CA PHE A 37 -0.78 -9.62 -2.56
C PHE A 37 -1.95 -10.55 -2.27
N SER A 38 -2.94 -10.04 -1.54
CA SER A 38 -4.22 -10.72 -1.48
C SER A 38 -4.88 -10.76 -2.86
N THR A 39 -5.72 -11.76 -3.07
CA THR A 39 -6.68 -11.83 -4.16
C THR A 39 -7.97 -11.07 -3.86
N ASP A 40 -8.09 -10.38 -2.71
CA ASP A 40 -9.17 -9.46 -2.39
C ASP A 40 -9.11 -8.14 -3.21
N GLU A 41 -10.10 -7.27 -3.01
CA GLU A 41 -10.20 -5.99 -3.74
C GLU A 41 -9.00 -5.06 -3.48
N PHE A 42 -8.52 -5.00 -2.23
CA PHE A 42 -7.40 -4.12 -1.88
C PHE A 42 -6.08 -4.66 -2.43
N GLY A 43 -5.86 -5.97 -2.41
CA GLY A 43 -4.65 -6.60 -2.93
C GLY A 43 -4.54 -6.41 -4.44
N ARG A 44 -5.65 -6.58 -5.18
CA ARG A 44 -5.69 -6.25 -6.62
C ARG A 44 -5.44 -4.77 -6.88
N MET A 45 -6.09 -3.88 -6.12
CA MET A 45 -5.88 -2.43 -6.24
C MET A 45 -4.39 -2.05 -6.05
N LEU A 46 -3.70 -2.65 -5.07
CA LEU A 46 -2.27 -2.41 -4.85
C LEU A 46 -1.43 -2.91 -6.03
N ALA A 47 -1.66 -4.15 -6.47
CA ALA A 47 -0.93 -4.73 -7.60
C ALA A 47 -1.12 -3.90 -8.89
N ASP A 48 -2.36 -3.56 -9.22
CA ASP A 48 -2.70 -2.75 -10.40
C ASP A 48 -2.04 -1.38 -10.36
N GLN A 49 -2.01 -0.74 -9.19
CA GLN A 49 -1.37 0.56 -9.02
C GLN A 49 0.15 0.49 -9.25
N LEU A 50 0.83 -0.54 -8.73
CA LEU A 50 2.27 -0.73 -8.98
C LEU A 50 2.58 -1.00 -10.44
N ALA A 51 1.78 -1.85 -11.09
CA ALA A 51 1.93 -2.14 -12.51
C ALA A 51 1.71 -0.87 -13.36
N ALA A 52 0.70 -0.06 -13.02
CA ALA A 52 0.42 1.21 -13.69
C ALA A 52 1.53 2.25 -13.48
N ASP A 53 2.18 2.26 -12.32
CA ASP A 53 3.33 3.14 -12.04
C ASP A 53 4.64 2.63 -12.67
N GLY A 54 4.66 1.44 -13.28
CA GLY A 54 5.79 0.88 -14.03
C GLY A 54 6.64 -0.15 -13.28
N ALA A 55 6.24 -0.55 -12.07
CA ALA A 55 6.96 -1.58 -11.30
C ALA A 55 6.64 -2.98 -11.83
N SER A 56 7.66 -3.84 -11.92
CA SER A 56 7.48 -5.25 -12.26
C SER A 56 6.89 -6.03 -11.09
N LEU A 57 5.89 -6.87 -11.38
CA LEU A 57 5.29 -7.81 -10.42
C LEU A 57 5.80 -9.24 -10.60
N ALA A 58 6.86 -9.46 -11.39
CA ALA A 58 7.36 -10.80 -11.71
C ALA A 58 7.83 -11.61 -10.48
N LEU A 59 8.12 -10.94 -9.36
CA LEU A 59 8.53 -11.55 -8.09
C LEU A 59 7.40 -11.54 -7.04
N ALA A 60 6.23 -11.01 -7.37
CA ALA A 60 5.09 -10.98 -6.47
C ALA A 60 4.35 -12.32 -6.50
N THR A 61 3.76 -12.69 -5.36
CA THR A 61 2.85 -13.83 -5.23
C THR A 61 1.45 -13.36 -4.88
N PHE A 62 0.44 -14.20 -5.15
CA PHE A 62 -0.97 -13.89 -4.91
C PHE A 62 -1.64 -15.02 -4.13
N GLY A 63 -2.48 -14.69 -3.14
CA GLY A 63 -3.12 -15.68 -2.27
C GLY A 63 -4.44 -15.22 -1.65
N PRO A 64 -5.16 -16.11 -0.94
CA PRO A 64 -6.44 -15.79 -0.31
C PRO A 64 -6.32 -15.00 1.01
N GLU A 65 -5.11 -14.84 1.55
CA GLU A 65 -4.86 -14.14 2.81
C GLU A 65 -5.33 -12.68 2.71
N PRO A 66 -6.06 -12.13 3.69
CA PRO A 66 -6.58 -10.76 3.61
C PRO A 66 -5.48 -9.70 3.47
N THR A 67 -5.75 -8.65 2.70
CA THR A 67 -4.85 -7.49 2.63
C THR A 67 -4.73 -6.83 4.01
N THR A 68 -3.50 -6.60 4.46
CA THR A 68 -3.24 -5.90 5.73
C THR A 68 -3.85 -4.50 5.73
N ILE A 69 -4.67 -4.21 6.74
CA ILE A 69 -5.24 -2.88 6.95
C ILE A 69 -4.53 -2.23 8.15
N ALA A 70 -3.80 -1.16 7.89
CA ALA A 70 -3.29 -0.28 8.94
C ALA A 70 -4.21 0.94 9.09
N VAL A 71 -4.73 1.19 10.28
CA VAL A 71 -5.43 2.42 10.65
C VAL A 71 -4.42 3.41 11.20
N ALA A 72 -4.20 4.50 10.47
CA ALA A 72 -3.30 5.58 10.87
C ALA A 72 -4.10 6.68 11.58
N ASN A 73 -3.80 6.90 12.85
CA ASN A 73 -4.30 8.01 13.65
C ASN A 73 -3.23 9.09 13.68
N ILE A 74 -3.53 10.24 13.08
CA ILE A 74 -2.58 11.35 12.98
C ILE A 74 -2.83 12.31 14.15
N GLY A 75 -1.83 12.43 15.04
CA GLY A 75 -1.84 13.34 16.17
C GLY A 75 -1.70 14.81 15.75
N GLY A 76 -1.94 15.73 16.70
CA GLY A 76 -1.81 17.18 16.46
C GLY A 76 -0.37 17.64 16.17
N ASP A 77 0.62 16.80 16.45
CA ASP A 77 2.04 16.96 16.12
C ASP A 77 2.41 16.40 14.73
N GLY A 78 1.45 15.79 14.02
CA GLY A 78 1.66 15.16 12.72
C GLY A 78 2.25 13.75 12.77
N LEU A 79 2.45 13.18 13.97
CA LEU A 79 2.90 11.80 14.11
C LEU A 79 1.73 10.83 13.87
N ALA A 80 2.05 9.69 13.26
CA ALA A 80 1.09 8.63 12.99
C ALA A 80 1.26 7.50 13.99
N GLU A 81 0.18 7.16 14.70
CA GLU A 81 0.04 5.91 15.42
C GLU A 81 -0.73 4.91 14.55
N TYR A 82 -0.29 3.65 14.55
CA TYR A 82 -0.84 2.62 13.69
C TYR A 82 -1.45 1.48 14.49
N GLU A 83 -2.67 1.11 14.12
CA GLU A 83 -3.34 -0.12 14.54
C GLU A 83 -3.52 -1.03 13.32
N PHE A 84 -3.24 -2.32 13.48
CA PHE A 84 -3.38 -3.31 12.39
C PHE A 84 -4.59 -4.20 12.67
N LEU A 85 -5.44 -4.35 11.66
CA LEU A 85 -6.65 -5.18 11.70
C LEU A 85 -6.43 -6.53 11.03
#